data_AF-A0A833TWP2-F1
#
_entry.id   AF-A0A833TWP2-F1
#
_cell.length_a   1.000
_cell.length_b   1.000
_cell.length_c   1.000
_cell.angle_alpha   90.00
_cell.angle_beta   90.00
_cell.angle_gamma   90.00
#
_symmetry.space_group_name_H-M   'P 1'
#
loop_
_entity.id
_entity.type
_entity.pdbx_description
1 polymer ?
#
loop_
_entity_poly.entity_id
_entity_poly.type
_entity_poly.pdbx_seq_one_letter_code
_entity_poly.pdbx_strand_id
1 'polypeptide(L)'
;FSKVSYFLLSASGPGRCNVNNGGCWHESRDGHSFSACSDNGEVKCQCPPGFKGDGVKSCEDIDECKDKKACQCPDCSCKNTWGSFDCTCGGDLLYIRDHDTCISKRSRETKSAWAAVWVILIGLAMAAGGAYLVYKYRLRSYMDSEIRAIMAQYMPLDSQAEVPSHVNGEHP
;
A
#
# COMPACT_ATOMS: atom_id res chain seq x y z
N PHE A 1 -23.63 59.41 47.67
CA PHE A 1 -22.36 58.77 47.26
C PHE A 1 -22.65 57.75 46.17
N SER A 2 -22.67 58.20 44.92
CA SER A 2 -22.76 57.31 43.76
C SER A 2 -21.41 56.59 43.66
N LYS A 3 -21.37 55.30 44.01
CA LYS A 3 -20.16 54.49 43.79
C LYS A 3 -19.99 54.38 42.29
N VAL A 4 -19.01 55.11 41.76
CA VAL A 4 -18.45 54.86 40.44
C VAL A 4 -17.91 53.44 40.49
N SER A 5 -18.71 52.49 40.00
CA SER A 5 -18.24 51.16 39.70
C SER A 5 -17.28 51.33 38.54
N TYR A 6 -15.97 51.29 38.82
CA TYR A 6 -14.98 51.02 37.79
C TYR A 6 -15.30 49.61 37.27
N PHE A 7 -16.28 49.52 36.37
CA PHE A 7 -16.51 48.34 35.58
C PHE A 7 -15.18 48.06 34.90
N LEU A 8 -14.53 46.96 35.32
CA LEU A 8 -13.53 46.30 34.51
C LEU A 8 -14.15 46.18 33.11
N LEU A 9 -13.70 47.00 32.18
CA LEU A 9 -14.10 46.95 30.78
C LEU A 9 -13.56 45.63 30.22
N SER A 10 -14.28 44.53 30.47
CA SER A 10 -14.09 43.30 29.72
C SER A 10 -14.58 43.59 28.31
N ALA A 11 -13.65 43.64 27.36
CA ALA A 11 -13.99 43.70 25.94
C ALA A 11 -14.92 42.51 25.63
N SER A 12 -16.19 42.81 25.32
CA SER A 12 -17.21 41.83 24.99
C SER A 12 -17.73 42.15 23.60
N GLY A 13 -17.44 41.27 22.65
CA GLY A 13 -17.76 41.45 21.24
C GLY A 13 -16.83 40.65 20.32
N PRO A 14 -17.14 40.58 19.02
CA PRO A 14 -16.26 39.99 18.02
C PRO A 14 -14.91 40.73 17.98
N GLY A 15 -13.80 40.00 18.00
CA GLY A 15 -12.45 40.57 18.02
C GLY A 15 -11.90 40.90 19.40
N ARG A 16 -12.58 40.48 20.48
CA ARG A 16 -12.07 40.64 21.86
C ARG A 16 -10.75 39.91 22.09
N CYS A 17 -10.51 38.81 21.38
CA CYS A 17 -9.27 38.05 21.50
C CYS A 17 -8.06 38.77 20.88
N ASN A 18 -8.29 39.76 20.01
CA ASN A 18 -7.21 40.56 19.41
C ASN A 18 -6.55 41.52 20.41
N VAL A 19 -7.22 41.83 21.52
CA VAL A 19 -6.69 42.72 22.57
C VAL A 19 -6.31 41.88 23.78
N ASN A 20 -5.01 41.66 23.97
CA ASN A 20 -4.45 40.88 25.08
C ASN A 20 -5.15 39.51 25.28
N ASN A 21 -5.47 38.80 24.18
CA ASN A 21 -6.17 37.51 24.20
C ASN A 21 -7.46 37.51 25.03
N GLY A 22 -8.18 38.64 25.09
CA GLY A 22 -9.39 38.79 25.89
C GLY A 22 -9.18 38.70 27.41
N GLY A 23 -7.94 38.76 27.90
CA GLY A 23 -7.59 38.49 29.29
C GLY A 23 -7.60 36.99 29.64
N CYS A 24 -7.58 36.12 28.63
CA CYS A 24 -7.56 34.67 28.78
C CYS A 24 -6.14 34.12 28.66
N TRP A 25 -5.95 32.92 29.19
CA TRP A 25 -4.70 32.19 29.06
C TRP A 25 -4.37 31.90 27.60
N HIS A 26 -3.09 32.06 27.25
CA HIS A 26 -2.51 31.72 25.96
C HIS A 26 -1.08 31.25 26.20
N GLU A 27 -0.67 30.21 25.49
CA GLU A 27 0.70 29.71 25.50
C GLU A 27 1.05 29.14 24.14
N SER A 28 2.29 29.38 23.71
CA SER A 28 2.81 28.85 22.45
C SER A 28 4.03 27.99 22.73
N ARG A 29 3.98 26.73 22.28
CA ARG A 29 5.00 25.72 22.54
C ARG A 29 5.25 24.88 21.29
N ASP A 30 6.53 24.67 20.96
CA ASP A 30 6.95 23.85 19.81
C ASP A 30 6.27 24.22 18.48
N GLY A 31 5.99 25.52 18.27
CA GLY A 31 5.33 26.04 17.06
C GLY A 31 3.80 25.95 17.05
N HIS A 32 3.17 25.38 18.09
CA HIS A 32 1.73 25.36 18.27
C HIS A 32 1.30 26.43 19.27
N SER A 33 0.27 27.21 18.93
CA SER A 33 -0.32 28.23 19.81
C SER A 33 -1.67 27.78 20.31
N PHE A 34 -1.85 27.75 21.62
CA PHE A 34 -3.09 27.39 22.28
C PHE A 34 -3.62 28.61 23.03
N SER A 35 -4.91 28.88 22.90
CA SER A 35 -5.56 29.99 23.59
C SER A 35 -6.90 29.54 24.16
N ALA A 36 -7.23 30.09 25.33
CA ALA A 36 -8.51 29.89 25.98
C ALA A 36 -9.55 30.94 25.57
N CYS A 37 -9.19 31.88 24.69
CA CYS A 37 -10.07 32.93 24.22
C CYS A 37 -10.90 32.43 23.02
N SER A 38 -12.22 32.59 23.11
CA SER A 38 -13.14 32.34 22.00
C SER A 38 -13.75 33.65 21.54
N ASP A 39 -13.96 33.87 20.24
CA ASP A 39 -14.63 35.07 19.74
C ASP A 39 -16.17 34.99 19.78
N ASN A 40 -16.74 33.81 20.08
CA ASN A 40 -18.18 33.54 19.97
C ASN A 40 -19.05 34.20 21.05
N GLY A 41 -18.53 35.14 21.84
CA GLY A 41 -19.33 35.96 22.76
C GLY A 41 -19.80 35.28 24.04
N GLU A 42 -20.13 33.98 24.01
CA GLU A 42 -20.88 33.28 25.06
C GLU A 42 -20.05 32.87 26.30
N VAL A 43 -18.76 32.56 26.14
CA VAL A 43 -17.87 32.12 27.23
C VAL A 43 -16.70 33.08 27.39
N LYS A 44 -16.37 33.47 28.63
CA LYS A 44 -15.35 34.49 28.91
C LYS A 44 -13.95 34.00 28.58
N CYS A 45 -13.56 32.83 29.10
CA CYS A 45 -12.35 32.08 28.76
C CYS A 45 -12.61 30.59 29.01
N GLN A 46 -12.24 29.71 28.08
CA GLN A 46 -12.38 28.26 28.22
C GLN A 46 -11.14 27.57 27.67
N CYS A 47 -10.53 26.67 28.45
CA CYS A 47 -9.35 25.96 27.99
C CYS A 47 -9.63 25.18 26.68
N PRO A 48 -8.67 25.16 25.75
CA PRO A 48 -8.81 24.40 24.52
C PRO A 48 -8.89 22.89 24.80
N PRO A 49 -9.37 22.08 23.85
CA PRO A 49 -9.39 20.62 24.00
C PRO A 49 -7.97 20.10 24.28
N GLY A 50 -7.87 19.09 25.17
CA GLY A 50 -6.59 18.59 25.67
C GLY A 50 -6.07 19.32 26.92
N PHE A 51 -6.77 20.38 27.37
CA PHE A 51 -6.39 21.15 28.56
C PHE A 51 -7.53 21.27 29.57
N LYS A 52 -7.17 21.38 30.85
CA LYS A 52 -8.10 21.59 31.97
C LYS A 52 -7.67 22.80 32.80
N GLY A 53 -8.64 23.51 33.37
CA GLY A 53 -8.38 24.65 34.24
C GLY A 53 -9.42 25.76 34.11
N ASP A 54 -9.07 26.92 34.66
CA ASP A 54 -9.98 28.07 34.74
C ASP A 54 -10.05 28.89 33.44
N GLY A 55 -9.19 28.61 32.44
CA GLY A 55 -9.13 29.35 31.17
C GLY A 55 -8.57 30.77 31.26
N VAL A 56 -8.54 31.37 32.45
CA VAL A 56 -8.08 32.75 32.66
C VAL A 56 -6.60 32.81 33.04
N LYS A 57 -6.20 32.03 34.05
CA LYS A 57 -4.83 32.07 34.61
C LYS A 57 -3.99 30.85 34.25
N SER A 58 -4.60 29.69 34.15
CA SER A 58 -3.91 28.44 33.89
C SER A 58 -4.80 27.50 33.08
N CYS A 59 -4.21 26.90 32.06
CA CYS A 59 -4.71 25.70 31.40
C CYS A 59 -3.59 24.67 31.46
N GLU A 60 -3.81 23.60 32.21
CA GLU A 60 -2.88 22.49 32.35
C GLU A 60 -3.23 21.41 31.34
N ASP A 61 -2.19 20.86 30.72
CA ASP A 61 -2.31 19.72 29.82
C ASP A 61 -2.95 18.52 30.53
N ILE A 62 -3.90 17.88 29.85
CA ILE A 62 -4.55 16.67 30.34
C ILE A 62 -3.69 15.49 29.90
N ASP A 63 -3.16 14.74 30.86
CA ASP A 63 -2.40 13.52 30.55
C ASP A 63 -3.37 12.37 30.25
N GLU A 64 -3.80 12.25 28.98
CA GLU A 64 -4.77 11.22 28.59
C GLU A 64 -4.22 9.79 28.74
N CYS A 65 -2.88 9.64 28.75
CA CYS A 65 -2.20 8.38 29.02
C CYS A 65 -2.37 7.93 30.47
N LYS A 66 -2.19 8.85 31.44
CA LYS A 66 -2.40 8.54 32.87
C LYS A 66 -3.85 8.30 33.21
N ASP A 67 -4.75 9.07 32.60
CA ASP A 67 -6.20 8.93 32.80
C ASP A 67 -6.76 7.66 32.13
N LYS A 68 -5.95 6.91 31.38
CA LYS A 68 -6.36 5.74 30.58
C LYS A 68 -7.55 6.04 29.65
N LYS A 69 -7.68 7.29 29.24
CA LYS A 69 -8.72 7.73 28.30
C LYS A 69 -8.30 7.48 26.85
N ALA A 70 -6.99 7.43 26.60
CA ALA A 70 -6.40 7.22 25.28
C ALA A 70 -5.54 5.95 25.22
N CYS A 71 -5.36 5.41 24.00
CA CYS A 71 -4.52 4.25 23.70
C CYS A 71 -4.83 3.00 24.56
N GLN A 72 -6.09 2.58 24.65
CA GLN A 72 -6.52 1.46 25.50
C GLN A 72 -6.15 0.06 24.97
N CYS A 73 -5.42 -0.01 23.86
CA CYS A 73 -4.98 -1.26 23.24
C CYS A 73 -3.82 -1.91 23.99
N PRO A 74 -3.77 -3.26 24.07
CA PRO A 74 -2.76 -3.99 24.84
C PRO A 74 -1.33 -3.84 24.29
N ASP A 75 -1.17 -3.66 22.98
CA ASP A 75 0.14 -3.51 22.30
C ASP A 75 0.46 -2.06 21.91
N CYS A 76 -0.19 -1.11 22.57
CA CYS A 76 -0.01 0.32 22.33
C CYS A 76 0.87 0.99 23.38
N SER A 77 1.75 1.87 22.91
CA SER A 77 2.51 2.80 23.73
C SER A 77 1.90 4.19 23.62
N CYS A 78 1.43 4.72 24.75
CA CYS A 78 0.93 6.08 24.86
C CYS A 78 2.07 7.03 25.24
N LYS A 79 2.21 8.12 24.50
CA LYS A 79 3.13 9.22 24.81
C LYS A 79 2.32 10.51 24.93
N ASN A 80 2.28 11.06 26.14
CA ASN A 80 1.62 12.33 26.36
C ASN A 80 2.42 13.47 25.70
N THR A 81 1.74 14.39 25.01
CA THR A 81 2.34 15.57 24.40
C THR A 81 1.59 16.82 24.87
N TRP A 82 2.13 18.01 24.65
CA TRP A 82 1.44 19.23 25.08
C TRP A 82 0.25 19.53 24.17
N GLY A 83 -0.96 19.46 24.73
CA GLY A 83 -2.24 19.69 24.07
C GLY A 83 -2.76 18.51 23.26
N SER A 84 -2.11 17.36 23.33
CA SER A 84 -2.50 16.14 22.60
C SER A 84 -1.75 14.94 23.17
N PHE A 85 -2.09 13.75 22.71
CA PHE A 85 -1.32 12.54 22.95
C PHE A 85 -0.92 11.88 21.63
N ASP A 86 0.11 11.05 21.66
CA ASP A 86 0.53 10.22 20.54
C ASP A 86 0.46 8.75 20.96
N CYS A 87 -0.27 7.95 20.17
CA CYS A 87 -0.38 6.50 20.37
C CYS A 87 0.40 5.80 19.27
N THR A 88 1.37 4.97 19.66
CA THR A 88 2.11 4.13 18.73
C THR A 88 1.84 2.66 19.03
N CYS A 89 1.78 1.82 18.01
CA CYS A 89 1.72 0.38 18.17
C CYS A 89 3.13 -0.20 18.12
N GLY A 90 3.38 -1.29 18.83
CA GLY A 90 4.65 -2.02 18.72
C GLY A 90 4.88 -2.57 17.29
N GLY A 91 6.14 -2.60 16.84
CA GLY A 91 6.52 -3.20 15.56
C GLY A 91 6.02 -2.44 14.32
N ASP A 92 5.59 -3.17 13.29
CA ASP A 92 5.11 -2.64 11.99
C ASP A 92 3.58 -2.42 11.96
N LEU A 93 2.96 -2.21 13.11
CA LEU A 93 1.52 -1.99 13.22
C LEU A 93 1.20 -0.49 13.13
N LEU A 94 0.08 -0.17 12.49
CA LEU A 94 -0.51 1.17 12.44
C LEU A 94 -1.59 1.30 13.51
N TYR A 95 -1.55 2.39 14.25
CA TYR A 95 -2.60 2.76 15.20
C TYR A 95 -3.74 3.50 14.49
N ILE A 96 -4.99 3.07 14.74
CA ILE A 96 -6.21 3.75 14.29
C ILE A 96 -6.89 4.38 15.51
N ARG A 97 -7.05 5.71 15.51
CA ARG A 97 -7.62 6.46 16.66
C ARG A 97 -9.12 6.22 16.87
N ASP A 98 -9.87 5.90 15.82
CA ASP A 98 -11.33 5.75 15.87
C ASP A 98 -11.79 4.48 16.62
N HIS A 99 -11.01 3.39 16.49
CA HIS A 99 -11.30 2.09 17.08
C HIS A 99 -10.27 1.63 18.12
N ASP A 100 -9.30 2.48 18.48
CA ASP A 100 -8.20 2.16 19.41
C ASP A 100 -7.53 0.80 19.07
N THR A 101 -7.26 0.56 17.78
CA THR A 101 -6.78 -0.74 17.31
C THR A 101 -5.47 -0.63 16.54
N CYS A 102 -4.60 -1.62 16.72
CA CYS A 102 -3.39 -1.81 15.95
C CYS A 102 -3.64 -2.74 14.78
N ILE A 103 -3.43 -2.26 13.55
CA ILE A 103 -3.53 -3.08 12.35
C ILE A 103 -2.13 -3.33 11.80
N SER A 104 -1.80 -4.58 11.49
CA SER A 104 -0.55 -4.87 10.78
C SER A 104 -0.54 -4.17 9.43
N LYS A 105 0.56 -3.50 9.06
CA LYS A 105 0.87 -3.24 7.64
C LYS A 105 1.20 -4.57 6.96
N ARG A 106 0.24 -5.51 6.94
CA ARG A 106 0.32 -6.60 5.99
C ARG A 106 0.05 -5.96 4.65
N SER A 107 1.12 -5.51 4.01
CA SER A 107 1.15 -5.41 2.56
C SER A 107 0.86 -6.83 2.08
N ARG A 108 -0.43 -7.12 1.93
CA ARG A 108 -0.86 -8.17 1.05
C ARG A 108 -0.42 -7.63 -0.30
N GLU A 109 0.82 -7.94 -0.67
CA GLU A 109 1.24 -8.10 -2.05
C GLU A 109 0.19 -9.04 -2.64
N THR A 110 -0.92 -8.43 -3.03
CA THR A 110 -1.90 -9.01 -3.91
C THR A 110 -1.06 -9.09 -5.16
N LYS A 111 -0.35 -10.23 -5.34
CA LYS A 111 0.48 -10.49 -6.51
C LYS A 111 -0.32 -9.96 -7.67
N SER A 112 0.19 -8.85 -8.22
CA SER A 112 -0.55 -7.92 -9.07
C SER A 112 -1.46 -8.72 -9.99
N ALA A 113 -2.70 -8.32 -10.23
CA ALA A 113 -3.62 -9.05 -11.12
C ALA A 113 -2.94 -9.48 -12.45
N TRP A 114 -1.90 -8.75 -12.86
CA TRP A 114 -0.91 -9.12 -13.87
C TRP A 114 -0.28 -10.53 -13.77
N ALA A 115 0.00 -11.06 -12.59
CA ALA A 115 0.50 -12.41 -12.40
C ALA A 115 -0.50 -13.46 -12.92
N ALA A 116 -1.80 -13.25 -12.69
CA ALA A 116 -2.85 -14.10 -13.26
C ALA A 116 -2.92 -13.96 -14.79
N VAL A 117 -2.75 -12.75 -15.31
CA VAL A 117 -2.70 -12.49 -16.76
C VAL A 117 -1.53 -13.24 -17.42
N TRP A 118 -0.33 -13.17 -16.85
CA TRP A 118 0.83 -13.89 -17.37
C TRP A 118 0.65 -15.41 -17.33
N VAL A 119 0.02 -15.96 -16.27
CA VAL A 119 -0.30 -17.40 -16.20
C VAL A 119 -1.26 -17.81 -17.31
N ILE A 120 -2.29 -17.01 -17.58
CA ILE A 120 -3.24 -17.28 -18.67
C ILE A 120 -2.54 -17.20 -20.04
N LEU A 121 -1.73 -16.17 -20.28
CA LEU A 121 -1.00 -16.01 -21.53
C LEU A 121 -0.02 -17.17 -21.79
N ILE A 122 0.73 -17.59 -20.77
CA ILE A 122 1.64 -18.74 -20.87
C ILE A 122 0.84 -20.02 -21.14
N GLY A 123 -0.29 -20.23 -20.46
CA GLY A 123 -1.17 -21.37 -20.70
C GLY A 123 -1.69 -21.43 -22.14
N LEU A 124 -2.15 -20.30 -22.68
CA LEU A 124 -2.62 -20.20 -24.07
C LEU A 124 -1.49 -20.45 -25.08
N ALA A 125 -0.31 -19.89 -24.84
CA ALA A 125 0.86 -20.09 -25.70
C ALA A 125 1.29 -21.57 -25.72
N MET A 126 1.28 -22.24 -24.56
CA MET A 126 1.60 -23.67 -24.46
C MET A 126 0.55 -24.54 -25.17
N ALA A 127 -0.73 -24.24 -25.02
CA ALA A 127 -1.80 -24.97 -25.72
C ALA A 127 -1.72 -24.79 -27.24
N ALA A 128 -1.53 -23.57 -27.72
CA ALA A 128 -1.38 -23.27 -29.14
C ALA A 128 -0.11 -23.91 -29.72
N GLY A 129 1.02 -23.83 -29.01
CA GLY A 129 2.26 -24.48 -29.41
C GLY A 129 2.14 -26.00 -29.47
N GLY A 130 1.50 -26.62 -28.48
CA GLY A 130 1.20 -28.04 -28.47
C GLY A 130 0.32 -28.46 -29.66
N ALA A 131 -0.76 -27.72 -29.92
CA ALA A 131 -1.64 -27.96 -31.05
C ALA A 131 -0.91 -27.83 -32.41
N TYR A 132 -0.05 -26.81 -32.56
CA TYR A 132 0.74 -26.60 -33.77
C TYR A 132 1.74 -27.74 -34.01
N LEU A 133 2.41 -28.22 -32.97
CA LEU A 133 3.32 -29.36 -33.06
C LEU A 133 2.59 -30.64 -33.48
N VAL A 134 1.42 -30.92 -32.90
CA VAL A 134 0.58 -32.07 -33.27
C VAL A 134 0.08 -31.95 -34.71
N TYR A 135 -0.38 -30.77 -35.12
CA TYR A 135 -0.80 -30.49 -36.50
C TYR A 135 0.33 -30.76 -37.49
N LYS A 136 1.53 -30.22 -37.22
CA LYS A 136 2.71 -30.40 -38.07
C LYS A 136 3.18 -31.85 -38.09
N TYR A 137 3.13 -32.54 -36.95
CA TYR A 137 3.47 -33.97 -36.86
C TYR A 137 2.50 -34.83 -37.67
N ARG A 138 1.19 -34.58 -37.56
CA ARG A 138 0.16 -35.26 -38.35
C ARG A 138 0.33 -35.00 -39.85
N LEU A 139 0.51 -33.76 -40.27
CA LEU A 139 0.78 -33.43 -41.68
C LEU A 139 2.03 -34.17 -42.21
N ARG A 140 3.10 -34.22 -41.42
CA ARG A 140 4.33 -34.93 -41.80
C ARG A 140 4.12 -36.44 -41.90
N SER A 141 3.29 -37.01 -41.02
CA SER A 141 2.88 -38.43 -41.08
C SER A 141 1.99 -38.75 -42.28
N TYR A 142 1.08 -37.85 -42.67
CA TYR A 142 0.25 -38.01 -43.88
C TYR A 142 1.11 -38.04 -45.16
N MET A 143 2.19 -37.25 -45.21
CA MET A 143 3.15 -37.26 -46.32
C MET A 143 3.97 -38.56 -46.41
N ASP A 144 4.13 -39.31 -45.32
CA ASP A 144 4.89 -40.58 -45.32
C ASP A 144 4.04 -41.75 -45.85
N SER A 145 2.71 -41.72 -45.66
CA SER A 145 1.81 -42.79 -46.12
C SER A 145 1.45 -42.72 -47.60
N GLU A 146 1.36 -41.53 -48.20
CA GLU A 146 0.97 -41.41 -49.62
C GLU A 146 2.16 -41.31 -50.59
N ILE A 147 3.36 -40.91 -50.14
CA ILE A 147 4.53 -40.76 -51.04
C ILE A 147 5.36 -42.04 -51.19
N ARG A 148 5.33 -42.99 -50.24
CA ARG A 148 5.96 -44.32 -50.44
C ARG A 148 5.28 -45.16 -51.53
N ALA A 149 4.01 -44.90 -51.82
CA ALA A 149 3.28 -45.58 -52.88
C ALA A 149 3.72 -45.12 -54.28
N ILE A 150 4.14 -43.86 -54.45
CA ILE A 150 4.48 -43.28 -55.76
C ILE A 150 5.97 -43.49 -56.09
N MET A 151 6.86 -43.51 -55.09
CA MET A 151 8.29 -43.76 -55.32
C MET A 151 8.63 -45.25 -55.55
N ALA A 152 7.71 -46.17 -55.28
CA ALA A 152 7.87 -47.60 -55.56
C ALA A 152 7.71 -47.97 -57.05
N GLN A 153 7.25 -47.05 -57.90
CA GLN A 153 7.05 -47.31 -59.34
C GLN A 153 8.15 -46.76 -60.26
N TYR A 154 9.19 -46.08 -59.75
CA TYR A 154 10.23 -45.45 -60.59
C TYR A 154 11.68 -45.82 -60.23
N MET A 155 11.90 -46.91 -59.49
CA MET A 155 13.23 -47.49 -59.34
C MET A 155 13.31 -48.85 -60.06
N PRO A 156 13.64 -48.87 -61.36
CA PRO A 156 14.08 -50.10 -61.99
C PRO A 156 15.46 -50.47 -61.44
N LEU A 157 15.59 -51.69 -60.90
CA LEU A 157 16.88 -52.36 -60.80
C LEU A 157 17.35 -52.63 -62.23
N ASP A 158 18.24 -51.81 -62.77
CA ASP A 158 19.19 -52.30 -63.77
C ASP A 158 20.27 -53.11 -63.04
N SER A 159 19.90 -54.34 -62.70
CA SER A 159 20.83 -55.43 -62.50
C SER A 159 20.77 -56.33 -63.74
N GLN A 160 21.57 -56.01 -64.74
CA GLN A 160 22.11 -57.01 -65.66
C GLN A 160 23.62 -56.87 -65.60
N ALA A 161 24.22 -57.91 -65.04
CA ALA A 161 25.64 -58.08 -64.82
C ALA A 161 26.38 -58.24 -66.16
N GLU A 162 27.62 -57.76 -66.24
CA GLU A 162 28.67 -58.47 -66.95
C GLU A 162 30.02 -58.14 -66.30
N VAL A 163 30.59 -59.15 -65.65
CA VAL A 163 31.93 -59.17 -65.03
C VAL A 163 32.96 -59.38 -66.14
N PRO A 164 34.17 -58.80 -66.03
CA PRO A 164 35.34 -59.55 -66.50
C PRO A 164 36.47 -59.51 -65.47
N SER A 165 36.68 -60.64 -64.79
CA SER A 165 37.92 -60.89 -64.05
C SER A 165 38.20 -62.39 -63.99
N HIS A 166 38.91 -62.90 -64.99
CA HIS A 166 40.03 -63.84 -64.85
C HIS A 166 40.63 -64.15 -66.24
N VAL A 167 41.91 -63.84 -66.47
CA VAL A 167 42.99 -64.80 -66.84
C VAL A 167 44.34 -64.06 -66.74
N ASN A 168 45.31 -64.76 -66.14
CA ASN A 168 46.72 -64.46 -65.87
C ASN A 168 47.55 -63.85 -67.01
N GLY A 169 48.61 -63.13 -66.63
CA GLY A 169 49.97 -63.41 -67.14
C GLY A 169 50.76 -62.26 -67.75
N GLU A 170 52.01 -62.13 -67.26
CA GLU A 170 53.21 -61.53 -67.86
C GLU A 170 53.53 -60.02 -67.68
N HIS A 171 54.62 -59.78 -66.94
CA HIS A 171 55.58 -58.66 -67.01
C HIS A 171 56.24 -58.57 -68.41
N PRO A 172 57.02 -57.53 -68.79
CA PRO A 172 57.77 -56.57 -67.97
C PRO A 172 57.52 -55.08 -68.22
#